data_AF-A0A6I5HQF1-F1
#
_entry.id   AF-A0A6I5HQF1-F1
#
_cell.length_a   1.000
_cell.length_b   1.000
_cell.length_c   1.000
_cell.angle_alpha   90.00
_cell.angle_beta   90.00
_cell.angle_gamma   90.00
#
_symmetry.space_group_name_H-M   'P 1'
#
loop_
_entity.id
_entity.type
_entity.pdbx_description
1 polymer ?
#
loop_
_entity_poly.entity_id
_entity_poly.type
_entity_poly.pdbx_seq_one_letter_code
_entity_poly.pdbx_strand_id
1 'polypeptide(L)'
;MRFPRFDERGPLTTTELEALRSLNAASLTARHEWQSAVTLWDRLASAGDVAELHETPTMFPFHGQAVHEIASGATAYERHTALVAWRYTAAAVVLGVAVLQRVAEAKPPLTAALVEELCQEPTLGRLHEALSVPVADLLPERPHHSAIPGEREDTARRWAKARDGVNNAIDIVLEIAADEDADHPRTKDEAAGCLLTEHCPPHTDPVYQGILEPLFPLAEELPYGLIRIIDKG
;
A
#
# COMPACT_ATOMS: atom_id res chain seq x y z
N MET A 1 3.43 13.46 -4.36
CA MET A 1 2.88 14.79 -4.79
C MET A 1 2.55 15.66 -3.56
N ARG A 2 2.23 16.96 -3.70
CA ARG A 2 1.86 17.83 -2.54
C ARG A 2 0.42 17.58 -2.13
N PHE A 3 0.13 17.30 -0.85
CA PHE A 3 -1.25 17.13 -0.38
C PHE A 3 -2.12 18.35 -0.75
N PRO A 4 -3.35 18.13 -1.24
CA PRO A 4 -4.08 19.22 -1.87
C PRO A 4 -4.77 20.11 -0.81
N ARG A 5 -5.08 21.36 -1.19
CA ARG A 5 -5.58 22.37 -0.25
C ARG A 5 -7.11 22.32 -0.17
N PHE A 6 -7.63 21.91 0.97
CA PHE A 6 -9.06 21.93 1.27
C PHE A 6 -9.45 23.22 2.00
N ASP A 7 -10.64 23.76 1.70
CA ASP A 7 -11.27 24.80 2.51
C ASP A 7 -11.77 24.20 3.84
N GLU A 8 -11.44 24.86 4.95
CA GLU A 8 -11.87 24.48 6.31
C GLU A 8 -13.39 24.60 6.51
N ARG A 9 -14.08 25.33 5.60
CA ARG A 9 -15.55 25.43 5.56
C ARG A 9 -16.21 24.34 4.71
N GLY A 10 -15.41 23.46 4.11
CA GLY A 10 -15.89 22.38 3.24
C GLY A 10 -16.58 21.24 4.01
N PRO A 11 -17.02 20.19 3.29
CA PRO A 11 -17.75 19.04 3.86
C PRO A 11 -16.84 18.06 4.63
N LEU A 12 -15.57 18.40 4.84
CA LEU A 12 -14.62 17.63 5.63
C LEU A 12 -14.54 18.19 7.04
N THR A 13 -14.63 17.33 8.04
CA THR A 13 -14.32 17.74 9.41
C THR A 13 -12.82 17.93 9.57
N THR A 14 -12.44 18.71 10.60
CA THR A 14 -11.03 18.88 10.99
C THR A 14 -10.34 17.54 11.23
N THR A 15 -11.01 16.60 11.90
CA THR A 15 -10.47 15.26 12.21
C THR A 15 -10.17 14.46 10.95
N GLU A 16 -11.09 14.41 9.98
CA GLU A 16 -10.86 13.68 8.72
C GLU A 16 -9.73 14.32 7.90
N LEU A 17 -9.70 15.65 7.84
CA LEU A 17 -8.69 16.39 7.10
C LEU A 17 -7.29 16.18 7.70
N GLU A 18 -7.16 16.25 9.03
CA GLU A 18 -5.91 16.00 9.74
C GLU A 18 -5.44 14.55 9.56
N ALA A 19 -6.34 13.57 9.67
CA ALA A 19 -6.03 12.17 9.47
C ALA A 19 -5.54 11.90 8.03
N LEU A 20 -6.25 12.40 7.01
CA LEU A 20 -5.84 12.26 5.61
C LEU A 20 -4.47 12.90 5.34
N ARG A 21 -4.22 14.09 5.88
CA ARG A 21 -2.91 14.77 5.77
C ARG A 21 -1.80 13.96 6.42
N SER A 22 -2.04 13.49 7.64
CA SER A 22 -1.08 12.72 8.43
C SER A 22 -0.71 11.40 7.72
N LEU A 23 -1.72 10.62 7.31
CA LEU A 23 -1.50 9.36 6.58
C LEU A 23 -0.83 9.57 5.22
N ASN A 24 -1.16 10.64 4.50
CA ASN A 24 -0.49 10.94 3.23
C ASN A 24 1.00 11.28 3.44
N ALA A 25 1.33 12.05 4.47
CA ALA A 25 2.73 12.35 4.79
C ALA A 25 3.50 11.09 5.23
N ALA A 26 2.89 10.25 6.07
CA ALA A 26 3.48 8.99 6.53
C ALA A 26 3.70 8.01 5.37
N SER A 27 2.68 7.79 4.53
CA SER A 27 2.77 6.89 3.36
C SER A 27 3.82 7.36 2.34
N LEU A 28 3.90 8.66 2.05
CA LEU A 28 4.93 9.19 1.15
C LEU A 28 6.35 9.01 1.71
N THR A 29 6.53 9.26 3.01
CA THR A 29 7.83 9.07 3.67
C THR A 29 8.23 7.60 3.63
N ALA A 30 7.33 6.71 4.03
CA ALA A 30 7.57 5.27 4.03
C ALA A 30 7.82 4.72 2.62
N ARG A 31 7.10 5.22 1.60
CA ARG A 31 7.33 4.88 0.20
C ARG A 31 8.75 5.23 -0.24
N HIS A 32 9.21 6.46 0.02
CA HIS A 32 10.55 6.88 -0.41
C HIS A 32 11.65 6.08 0.29
N GLU A 33 11.44 5.76 1.58
CA GLU A 33 12.39 4.96 2.33
C GLU A 33 12.46 3.53 1.78
N TRP A 34 11.31 2.92 1.53
CA TRP A 34 11.23 1.59 0.92
C TRP A 34 11.88 1.55 -0.47
N GLN A 35 11.63 2.54 -1.34
CA GLN A 35 12.28 2.63 -2.66
C GLN A 35 13.81 2.75 -2.55
N SER A 36 14.30 3.44 -1.52
CA SER A 36 15.73 3.54 -1.23
C SER A 36 16.29 2.18 -0.77
N ALA A 37 15.55 1.46 0.06
CA ALA A 37 15.92 0.12 0.52
C ALA A 37 15.94 -0.91 -0.62
N VAL A 38 14.96 -0.88 -1.53
CA VAL A 38 14.94 -1.72 -2.74
C VAL A 38 16.17 -1.45 -3.60
N THR A 39 16.51 -0.19 -3.85
CA THR A 39 17.71 0.16 -4.64
C THR A 39 19.00 -0.36 -3.99
N LEU A 40 19.08 -0.31 -2.66
CA LEU A 40 20.20 -0.87 -1.91
C LEU A 40 20.27 -2.40 -2.06
N TRP A 41 19.13 -3.07 -1.94
CA TRP A 41 19.00 -4.51 -2.09
C TRP A 41 19.36 -4.97 -3.51
N ASP A 42 18.81 -4.36 -4.56
CA ASP A 42 19.10 -4.68 -5.97
C ASP A 42 20.60 -4.64 -6.27
N ARG A 43 21.27 -3.60 -5.75
CA ARG A 43 22.72 -3.42 -5.89
C ARG A 43 23.49 -4.57 -5.22
N LEU A 44 23.05 -5.01 -4.04
CA LEU A 44 23.71 -6.07 -3.28
C LEU A 44 23.41 -7.46 -3.85
N ALA A 45 22.21 -7.69 -4.36
CA ALA A 45 21.87 -8.89 -5.12
C ALA A 45 22.78 -9.03 -6.35
N SER A 46 22.90 -7.95 -7.14
CA SER A 46 23.82 -7.91 -8.30
C SER A 46 25.28 -8.14 -7.91
N ALA A 47 25.72 -7.61 -6.76
CA ALA A 47 27.07 -7.86 -6.24
C ALA A 47 27.26 -9.32 -5.79
N GLY A 48 26.19 -9.96 -5.29
CA GLY A 48 26.16 -11.38 -4.94
C GLY A 48 26.39 -12.25 -6.17
N ASP A 49 25.66 -11.99 -7.26
CA ASP A 49 25.84 -12.70 -8.53
C ASP A 49 27.29 -12.59 -9.05
N VAL A 50 27.88 -11.40 -8.93
CA VAL A 50 29.30 -11.18 -9.30
C VAL A 50 30.24 -11.94 -8.37
N ALA A 51 29.96 -11.99 -7.07
CA ALA A 51 30.76 -12.74 -6.11
C ALA A 51 30.72 -14.25 -6.42
N GLU A 52 29.55 -14.82 -6.73
CA GLU A 52 29.40 -16.23 -7.14
C GLU A 52 30.22 -16.55 -8.39
N LEU A 53 30.26 -15.65 -9.38
CA LEU A 53 31.10 -15.80 -10.57
C LEU A 53 32.61 -15.82 -10.23
N HIS A 54 33.00 -15.19 -9.12
CA HIS A 54 34.37 -15.20 -8.61
C HIS A 54 34.71 -16.43 -7.73
N GLU A 55 33.73 -17.29 -7.42
CA GLU A 55 33.91 -18.50 -6.61
C GLU A 55 34.45 -19.75 -7.37
N THR A 56 34.84 -19.62 -8.65
CA THR A 56 35.90 -20.50 -9.19
C THR A 56 37.08 -20.47 -8.23
N PRO A 57 37.74 -21.60 -7.88
CA PRO A 57 38.37 -21.80 -6.58
C PRO A 57 39.43 -20.73 -6.29
N THR A 58 38.99 -19.64 -5.69
CA THR A 58 39.80 -18.50 -5.34
C THR A 58 40.25 -18.72 -3.89
N MET A 59 41.53 -18.53 -3.64
CA MET A 59 42.13 -18.71 -2.32
C MET A 59 41.59 -17.73 -1.27
N PHE A 60 40.85 -16.69 -1.68
CA PHE A 60 40.45 -15.55 -0.85
C PHE A 60 38.98 -15.17 -1.06
N PRO A 61 38.06 -15.58 -0.17
CA PRO A 61 36.60 -15.37 -0.31
C PRO A 61 36.09 -14.01 0.21
N PHE A 62 36.98 -13.04 0.45
CA PHE A 62 36.65 -11.81 1.19
C PHE A 62 35.55 -10.97 0.53
N HIS A 63 35.48 -10.95 -0.80
CA HIS A 63 34.44 -10.19 -1.51
C HIS A 63 33.05 -10.79 -1.28
N GLY A 64 32.88 -12.10 -1.48
CA GLY A 64 31.61 -12.78 -1.25
C GLY A 64 31.16 -12.73 0.21
N GLN A 65 32.09 -12.88 1.16
CA GLN A 65 31.80 -12.72 2.59
C GLN A 65 31.27 -11.32 2.93
N ALA A 66 31.95 -10.27 2.45
CA ALA A 66 31.51 -8.90 2.69
C ALA A 66 30.15 -8.61 2.05
N VAL A 67 29.91 -9.09 0.82
CA VAL A 67 28.62 -8.93 0.14
C VAL A 67 27.51 -9.64 0.92
N HIS A 68 27.73 -10.89 1.35
CA HIS A 68 26.76 -11.68 2.10
C HIS A 68 26.38 -11.02 3.44
N GLU A 69 27.39 -10.58 4.22
CA GLU A 69 27.15 -9.90 5.50
C GLU A 69 26.30 -8.64 5.31
N ILE A 70 26.60 -7.81 4.31
CA ILE A 70 25.86 -6.58 4.04
C ILE A 70 24.45 -6.87 3.47
N ALA A 71 24.33 -7.86 2.58
CA ALA A 71 23.06 -8.24 1.94
C ALA A 71 22.02 -8.73 2.94
N SER A 72 22.44 -9.45 3.98
CA SER A 72 21.53 -9.91 5.05
C SER A 72 20.86 -8.72 5.77
N GLY A 73 21.64 -7.69 6.12
CA GLY A 73 21.13 -6.47 6.75
C GLY A 73 20.25 -5.64 5.82
N ALA A 74 20.62 -5.53 4.55
CA ALA A 74 19.82 -4.82 3.55
C ALA A 74 18.46 -5.48 3.30
N THR A 75 18.41 -6.82 3.28
CA THR A 75 17.15 -7.57 3.12
C THR A 75 16.21 -7.35 4.30
N ALA A 76 16.73 -7.39 5.54
CA ALA A 76 15.93 -7.11 6.73
C ALA A 76 15.42 -5.65 6.73
N TYR A 77 16.24 -4.71 6.28
CA TYR A 77 15.88 -3.30 6.18
C TYR A 77 14.79 -3.04 5.13
N GLU A 78 14.95 -3.60 3.93
CA GLU A 78 13.95 -3.54 2.86
C GLU A 78 12.61 -4.06 3.37
N ARG A 79 12.60 -5.25 3.97
CA ARG A 79 11.36 -5.85 4.49
C ARG A 79 10.71 -4.98 5.55
N HIS A 80 11.49 -4.43 6.49
CA HIS A 80 10.96 -3.54 7.51
C HIS A 80 10.29 -2.29 6.91
N THR A 81 10.99 -1.62 5.99
CA THR A 81 10.46 -0.42 5.32
C THR A 81 9.24 -0.72 4.46
N ALA A 82 9.19 -1.89 3.81
CA ALA A 82 8.05 -2.36 3.04
C ALA A 82 6.79 -2.54 3.91
N LEU A 83 6.94 -3.16 5.09
CA LEU A 83 5.83 -3.35 6.04
C LEU A 83 5.32 -2.03 6.63
N VAL A 84 6.22 -1.07 6.89
CA VAL A 84 5.84 0.28 7.31
C VAL A 84 5.09 1.00 6.18
N ALA A 85 5.59 0.91 4.94
CA ALA A 85 4.96 1.49 3.77
C ALA A 85 3.58 0.88 3.51
N TRP A 86 3.45 -0.44 3.65
CA TRP A 86 2.18 -1.15 3.57
C TRP A 86 1.16 -0.57 4.55
N ARG A 87 1.48 -0.56 5.85
CA ARG A 87 0.56 -0.13 6.91
C ARG A 87 -0.06 1.22 6.60
N TYR A 88 0.77 2.23 6.31
CA TYR A 88 0.30 3.58 6.09
C TYR A 88 -0.37 3.77 4.73
N THR A 89 0.07 3.06 3.69
CA THR A 89 -0.54 3.16 2.36
C THR A 89 -1.91 2.49 2.35
N ALA A 90 -2.04 1.30 2.94
CA ALA A 90 -3.30 0.59 3.06
C ALA A 90 -4.31 1.39 3.90
N ALA A 91 -3.89 1.94 5.05
CA ALA A 91 -4.73 2.83 5.87
C ALA A 91 -5.17 4.08 5.09
N ALA A 92 -4.25 4.72 4.36
CA ALA A 92 -4.56 5.89 3.53
C ALA A 92 -5.60 5.57 2.45
N VAL A 93 -5.52 4.38 1.82
CA VAL A 93 -6.52 3.93 0.83
C VAL A 93 -7.88 3.74 1.49
N VAL A 94 -7.96 2.98 2.58
CA VAL A 94 -9.25 2.67 3.23
C VAL A 94 -9.91 3.93 3.78
N LEU A 95 -9.16 4.79 4.49
CA LEU A 95 -9.70 6.08 4.97
C LEU A 95 -10.12 6.97 3.79
N GLY A 96 -9.26 7.08 2.76
CA GLY A 96 -9.54 7.93 1.61
C GLY A 96 -10.80 7.50 0.86
N VAL A 97 -11.01 6.19 0.67
CA VAL A 97 -12.23 5.64 0.07
C VAL A 97 -13.45 5.92 0.94
N ALA A 98 -13.37 5.68 2.24
CA ALA A 98 -14.49 5.90 3.16
C ALA A 98 -14.94 7.38 3.17
N VAL A 99 -13.99 8.31 3.22
CA VAL A 99 -14.28 9.75 3.13
C VAL A 99 -14.82 10.10 1.74
N LEU A 100 -14.27 9.52 0.67
CA LEU A 100 -14.72 9.81 -0.69
C LEU A 100 -16.16 9.37 -0.92
N GLN A 101 -16.52 8.16 -0.53
CA GLN A 101 -17.88 7.65 -0.61
C GLN A 101 -18.85 8.51 0.18
N ARG A 102 -18.53 8.84 1.44
CA ARG A 102 -19.45 9.62 2.28
C ARG A 102 -19.62 11.04 1.77
N VAL A 103 -18.59 11.66 1.18
CA VAL A 103 -18.70 12.98 0.53
C VAL A 103 -19.55 12.88 -0.73
N ALA A 104 -19.29 11.90 -1.60
CA ALA A 104 -20.04 11.70 -2.85
C ALA A 104 -21.54 11.43 -2.60
N GLU A 105 -21.87 10.70 -1.53
CA GLU A 105 -23.24 10.37 -1.16
C GLU A 105 -23.89 11.37 -0.18
N ALA A 106 -23.22 12.49 0.11
CA ALA A 106 -23.66 13.50 1.08
C ALA A 106 -24.05 12.91 2.47
N LYS A 107 -23.35 11.87 2.89
CA LYS A 107 -23.51 11.23 4.21
C LYS A 107 -22.86 12.07 5.31
N PRO A 108 -23.30 11.90 6.58
CA PRO A 108 -22.69 12.56 7.72
C PRO A 108 -21.17 12.29 7.81
N PRO A 109 -20.39 13.22 8.39
CA PRO A 109 -18.98 12.98 8.64
C PRO A 109 -18.70 11.75 9.51
N LEU A 110 -17.51 11.16 9.33
CA LEU A 110 -17.07 10.04 10.15
C LEU A 110 -16.86 10.51 11.60
N THR A 111 -17.15 9.63 12.56
CA THR A 111 -16.87 9.90 13.97
C THR A 111 -15.36 9.85 14.23
N ALA A 112 -14.88 10.59 15.23
CA ALA A 112 -13.45 10.60 15.56
C ALA A 112 -12.90 9.19 15.86
N ALA A 113 -13.67 8.36 16.58
CA ALA A 113 -13.29 6.97 16.87
C ALA A 113 -13.16 6.12 15.60
N LEU A 114 -14.06 6.29 14.63
CA LEU A 114 -13.98 5.57 13.36
C LEU A 114 -12.78 6.06 12.52
N VAL A 115 -12.49 7.36 12.53
CA VAL A 115 -11.30 7.89 11.85
C VAL A 115 -10.02 7.34 12.45
N GLU A 116 -9.92 7.29 13.79
CA GLU A 116 -8.77 6.72 14.50
C GLU A 116 -8.59 5.23 14.19
N GLU A 117 -9.67 4.45 14.15
CA GLU A 117 -9.67 3.05 13.75
C GLU A 117 -9.16 2.89 12.30
N LEU A 118 -9.66 3.72 11.38
CA LEU A 118 -9.27 3.73 9.96
C LEU A 118 -7.83 4.19 9.72
N CYS A 119 -7.18 4.81 10.71
CA CYS A 119 -5.76 5.18 10.64
C CYS A 119 -4.83 4.02 11.02
N GLN A 120 -5.36 2.92 11.58
CA GLN A 120 -4.60 1.71 11.82
C GLN A 120 -4.46 0.88 10.55
N GLU A 121 -3.58 -0.13 10.59
CA GLU A 121 -3.48 -1.08 9.49
C GLU A 121 -4.84 -1.76 9.28
N PRO A 122 -5.40 -1.73 8.06
CA PRO A 122 -6.61 -2.46 7.76
C PRO A 122 -6.29 -3.94 7.58
N THR A 123 -7.28 -4.79 7.86
CA THR A 123 -7.23 -6.20 7.45
C THR A 123 -7.20 -6.31 5.93
N LEU A 124 -6.68 -7.42 5.40
CA LEU A 124 -6.66 -7.67 3.95
C LEU A 124 -8.06 -7.60 3.33
N GLY A 125 -9.07 -8.14 4.02
CA GLY A 125 -10.47 -8.09 3.61
C GLY A 125 -11.02 -6.66 3.56
N ARG A 126 -10.73 -5.83 4.57
CA ARG A 126 -11.17 -4.42 4.58
C ARG A 126 -10.53 -3.63 3.45
N LEU A 127 -9.25 -3.87 3.17
CA LEU A 127 -8.58 -3.25 2.03
C LEU A 127 -9.18 -3.73 0.70
N HIS A 128 -9.44 -5.04 0.56
CA HIS A 128 -10.09 -5.60 -0.63
C HIS A 128 -11.48 -4.99 -0.88
N GLU A 129 -12.29 -4.81 0.17
CA GLU A 129 -13.59 -4.14 0.10
C GLU A 129 -13.46 -2.68 -0.35
N ALA A 130 -12.52 -1.93 0.23
CA ALA A 130 -12.25 -0.54 -0.17
C ALA A 130 -11.83 -0.44 -1.64
N LEU A 131 -11.00 -1.37 -2.12
CA LEU A 131 -10.56 -1.42 -3.53
C LEU A 131 -11.65 -1.90 -4.49
N SER A 132 -12.72 -2.51 -3.98
CA SER A 132 -13.88 -2.93 -4.77
C SER A 132 -14.87 -1.79 -5.03
N VAL A 133 -14.69 -0.64 -4.37
CA VAL A 133 -15.51 0.55 -4.59
C VAL A 133 -15.21 1.13 -5.98
N PRO A 134 -16.24 1.40 -6.82
CA PRO A 134 -16.05 1.96 -8.15
C PRO A 134 -15.74 3.46 -8.07
N VAL A 135 -14.55 3.83 -7.59
CA VAL A 135 -14.15 5.23 -7.38
C VAL A 135 -14.27 6.08 -8.64
N ALA A 136 -14.02 5.50 -9.82
CA ALA A 136 -14.18 6.18 -11.11
C ALA A 136 -15.60 6.73 -11.35
N ASP A 137 -16.62 6.07 -10.79
CA ASP A 137 -18.03 6.44 -10.92
C ASP A 137 -18.45 7.50 -9.89
N LEU A 138 -17.72 7.58 -8.76
CA LEU A 138 -17.93 8.58 -7.72
C LEU A 138 -17.33 9.95 -8.08
N LEU A 139 -16.40 9.98 -9.03
CA LEU A 139 -15.75 11.21 -9.46
C LEU A 139 -16.57 11.97 -10.51
N PRO A 140 -16.74 13.30 -10.35
CA PRO A 140 -17.43 14.10 -11.34
C PRO A 140 -16.65 14.14 -12.65
N GLU A 141 -17.37 14.11 -13.78
CA GLU A 141 -16.78 14.21 -15.11
C GLU A 141 -15.96 15.49 -15.23
N ARG A 142 -14.78 15.39 -15.85
CA ARG A 142 -13.98 16.59 -16.13
C ARG A 142 -14.71 17.44 -17.18
N PRO A 143 -14.63 18.78 -17.10
CA PRO A 143 -15.08 19.64 -18.19
C PRO A 143 -14.47 19.20 -19.53
N HIS A 144 -15.22 19.26 -20.63
CA HIS A 144 -14.80 18.72 -21.94
C HIS A 144 -13.40 19.16 -22.41
N HIS A 145 -12.94 20.37 -22.04
CA HIS A 145 -11.61 20.88 -22.40
C HIS A 145 -10.44 20.28 -21.60
N SER A 146 -10.72 19.52 -20.54
CA SER A 146 -9.75 18.84 -19.68
C SER A 146 -10.03 17.34 -19.53
N ALA A 147 -11.01 16.82 -20.28
CA ALA A 147 -11.33 15.42 -20.33
C ALA A 147 -10.17 14.64 -20.98
N ILE A 148 -9.67 13.64 -20.26
CA ILE A 148 -8.66 12.73 -20.77
C ILE A 148 -9.41 11.50 -21.28
N PRO A 149 -9.36 11.18 -22.59
CA PRO A 149 -9.96 9.96 -23.12
C PRO A 149 -9.39 8.74 -22.39
N GLY A 150 -10.26 7.82 -21.93
CA GLY A 150 -9.84 6.60 -21.25
C GLY A 150 -9.59 6.71 -19.73
N GLU A 151 -9.70 7.91 -19.12
CA GLU A 151 -9.34 8.12 -17.70
C GLU A 151 -10.13 7.21 -16.74
N ARG A 152 -11.42 7.02 -17.01
CA ARG A 152 -12.29 6.16 -16.18
C ARG A 152 -11.91 4.69 -16.34
N GLU A 153 -11.76 4.19 -17.56
CA GLU A 153 -11.35 2.81 -17.80
C GLU A 153 -9.97 2.51 -17.21
N ASP A 154 -9.02 3.44 -17.35
CA ASP A 154 -7.67 3.27 -16.81
C ASP A 154 -7.64 3.34 -15.28
N THR A 155 -8.49 4.18 -14.68
CA THR A 155 -8.67 4.20 -13.22
C THR A 155 -9.27 2.87 -12.75
N ALA A 156 -10.37 2.41 -13.35
CA ALA A 156 -10.97 1.13 -13.01
C ALA A 156 -9.98 -0.04 -13.13
N ARG A 157 -9.15 -0.04 -14.18
CA ARG A 157 -8.10 -1.06 -14.39
C ARG A 157 -7.05 -1.06 -13.28
N ARG A 158 -6.57 0.13 -12.86
CA ARG A 158 -5.56 0.25 -11.79
C ARG A 158 -6.11 -0.20 -10.44
N TRP A 159 -7.36 0.18 -10.13
CA TRP A 159 -8.06 -0.26 -8.92
C TRP A 159 -8.29 -1.79 -8.92
N ALA A 160 -8.73 -2.36 -10.05
CA ALA A 160 -8.88 -3.80 -10.20
C ALA A 160 -7.55 -4.54 -10.01
N LYS A 161 -6.45 -4.07 -10.60
CA LYS A 161 -5.11 -4.66 -10.40
C LYS A 161 -4.71 -4.68 -8.91
N ALA A 162 -4.94 -3.60 -8.18
CA ALA A 162 -4.66 -3.56 -6.75
C ALA A 162 -5.59 -4.51 -5.97
N ARG A 163 -6.89 -4.53 -6.26
CA ARG A 163 -7.83 -5.47 -5.63
C ARG A 163 -7.39 -6.92 -5.83
N ASP A 164 -7.06 -7.30 -7.06
CA ASP A 164 -6.65 -8.66 -7.41
C ASP A 164 -5.32 -9.02 -6.73
N GLY A 165 -4.40 -8.05 -6.57
CA GLY A 165 -3.17 -8.24 -5.79
C GLY A 165 -3.41 -8.44 -4.29
N VAL A 166 -4.41 -7.78 -3.69
CA VAL A 166 -4.82 -8.06 -2.30
C VAL A 166 -5.42 -9.46 -2.18
N ASN A 167 -6.24 -9.88 -3.15
CA ASN A 167 -6.76 -11.25 -3.17
C ASN A 167 -5.63 -12.29 -3.28
N ASN A 168 -4.60 -12.00 -4.08
CA ASN A 168 -3.40 -12.86 -4.14
C ASN A 168 -2.63 -12.89 -2.80
N ALA A 169 -2.51 -11.75 -2.11
CA ALA A 169 -1.91 -11.72 -0.77
C ALA A 169 -2.70 -12.56 0.25
N ILE A 170 -4.04 -12.56 0.19
CA ILE A 170 -4.88 -13.45 1.01
C ILE A 170 -4.57 -14.92 0.72
N ASP A 171 -4.40 -15.27 -0.56
CA ASP A 171 -4.05 -16.63 -0.97
C ASP A 171 -2.66 -17.03 -0.46
N ILE A 172 -1.65 -16.14 -0.56
CA ILE A 172 -0.30 -16.39 -0.01
C ILE A 172 -0.32 -16.56 1.51
N VAL A 173 -1.08 -15.74 2.25
CA VAL A 173 -1.22 -15.89 3.71
C VAL A 173 -1.77 -17.27 4.06
N LEU A 174 -2.73 -17.77 3.29
CA LEU A 174 -3.30 -19.09 3.48
C LEU A 174 -2.30 -20.21 3.14
N GLU A 175 -1.45 -20.01 2.14
CA GLU A 175 -0.38 -20.96 1.80
C GLU A 175 0.68 -21.03 2.91
N ILE A 176 1.18 -19.88 3.37
CA ILE A 176 2.13 -19.80 4.51
C ILE A 176 1.53 -20.47 5.76
N ALA A 177 0.25 -20.21 6.03
CA ALA A 177 -0.47 -20.78 7.15
C ALA A 177 -0.53 -22.31 7.13
N ALA A 178 -0.69 -22.89 5.94
CA ALA A 178 -0.74 -24.34 5.76
C ALA A 178 0.62 -25.00 6.01
N ASP A 179 1.71 -24.29 5.71
CA ASP A 179 3.08 -24.78 5.90
C ASP A 179 3.56 -24.68 7.36
N GLU A 180 3.04 -23.73 8.16
CA GLU A 180 3.45 -23.49 9.55
C GLU A 180 2.63 -24.28 10.62
N ASP A 181 1.57 -24.99 10.24
CA ASP A 181 0.81 -26.03 10.99
C ASP A 181 0.23 -25.68 12.40
N ALA A 182 0.40 -24.45 12.94
CA ALA A 182 -0.18 -24.01 14.23
C ALA A 182 -0.74 -22.58 14.25
N ASP A 183 -1.97 -22.36 14.76
CA ASP A 183 -2.63 -21.05 14.98
C ASP A 183 -2.79 -20.09 13.77
N HIS A 184 -2.63 -20.59 12.54
CA HIS A 184 -2.76 -19.79 11.32
C HIS A 184 -4.15 -19.93 10.65
N PRO A 185 -4.56 -18.95 9.81
CA PRO A 185 -5.83 -19.00 9.08
C PRO A 185 -5.95 -20.26 8.20
N ARG A 186 -7.12 -20.90 8.22
CA ARG A 186 -7.41 -22.14 7.45
C ARG A 186 -8.38 -21.90 6.29
N THR A 187 -8.97 -20.72 6.24
CA THR A 187 -9.93 -20.33 5.22
C THR A 187 -9.55 -18.97 4.64
N LYS A 188 -10.06 -18.67 3.43
CA LYS A 188 -9.88 -17.35 2.83
C LYS A 188 -10.51 -16.23 3.67
N ASP A 189 -11.62 -16.51 4.35
CA ASP A 189 -12.30 -15.53 5.20
C ASP A 189 -11.46 -15.20 6.45
N GLU A 190 -10.83 -16.20 7.07
CA GLU A 190 -9.90 -16.00 8.18
C GLU A 190 -8.64 -15.24 7.71
N ALA A 191 -8.08 -15.61 6.56
CA ALA A 191 -6.93 -14.91 5.97
C ALA A 191 -7.26 -13.46 5.58
N ALA A 192 -8.48 -13.19 5.12
CA ALA A 192 -8.98 -11.83 4.89
C ALA A 192 -9.11 -11.03 6.21
N GLY A 193 -9.28 -11.71 7.35
CA GLY A 193 -9.28 -11.09 8.68
C GLY A 193 -7.89 -10.69 9.19
N CYS A 194 -6.82 -11.15 8.55
CA CYS A 194 -5.45 -10.93 9.00
C CYS A 194 -4.92 -9.52 8.66
N LEU A 195 -4.00 -9.03 9.50
CA LEU A 195 -3.10 -7.93 9.17
C LEU A 195 -1.90 -8.49 8.38
N LEU A 196 -1.46 -7.80 7.34
CA LEU A 196 -0.33 -8.27 6.55
C LEU A 196 0.96 -8.22 7.37
N THR A 197 1.13 -7.21 8.22
CA THR A 197 2.36 -7.08 9.04
C THR A 197 2.53 -8.20 10.06
N GLU A 198 1.44 -8.84 10.49
CA GLU A 198 1.46 -9.98 11.40
C GLU A 198 1.64 -11.31 10.66
N HIS A 199 1.16 -11.40 9.41
CA HIS A 199 1.16 -12.62 8.60
C HIS A 199 2.15 -12.57 7.42
N CYS A 200 3.31 -11.93 7.63
CA CYS A 200 4.39 -11.85 6.64
C CYS A 200 5.74 -12.24 7.28
N PRO A 201 5.96 -13.52 7.64
CA PRO A 201 7.13 -13.99 8.37
C PRO A 201 8.46 -13.73 7.62
N PRO A 202 9.55 -13.35 8.31
CA PRO A 202 10.79 -12.92 7.66
C PRO A 202 11.51 -13.99 6.81
N HIS A 203 11.13 -15.26 6.98
CA HIS A 203 11.73 -16.41 6.31
C HIS A 203 10.92 -16.90 5.10
N THR A 204 9.79 -16.25 4.78
CA THR A 204 8.96 -16.54 3.61
C THR A 204 9.07 -15.42 2.58
N ASP A 205 8.65 -15.76 1.35
CA ASP A 205 8.51 -14.75 0.29
C ASP A 205 7.60 -13.62 0.77
N PRO A 206 7.91 -12.34 0.46
CA PRO A 206 7.18 -11.23 1.04
C PRO A 206 5.76 -11.12 0.47
N VAL A 207 4.76 -11.23 1.33
CA VAL A 207 3.33 -11.17 0.98
C VAL A 207 2.92 -9.85 0.30
N TYR A 208 3.64 -8.76 0.60
CA TYR A 208 3.38 -7.44 0.00
C TYR A 208 3.88 -7.33 -1.46
N GLN A 209 4.63 -8.31 -1.96
CA GLN A 209 5.19 -8.29 -3.30
C GLN A 209 4.07 -8.32 -4.35
N GLY A 210 4.17 -7.43 -5.34
CA GLY A 210 3.17 -7.30 -6.40
C GLY A 210 1.92 -6.49 -6.05
N ILE A 211 1.70 -6.14 -4.78
CA ILE A 211 0.57 -5.32 -4.34
C ILE A 211 0.96 -3.95 -3.75
N LEU A 212 2.09 -3.86 -3.05
CA LEU A 212 2.51 -2.61 -2.41
C LEU A 212 2.70 -1.47 -3.44
N GLU A 213 3.41 -1.74 -4.54
CA GLU A 213 3.64 -0.76 -5.60
C GLU A 213 2.35 -0.22 -6.24
N PRO A 214 1.40 -1.08 -6.67
CA PRO A 214 0.09 -0.62 -7.15
C PRO A 214 -0.69 0.25 -6.17
N LEU A 215 -0.53 0.07 -4.86
CA LEU A 215 -1.30 0.83 -3.86
C LEU A 215 -0.84 2.29 -3.73
N PHE A 216 0.44 2.59 -3.90
CA PHE A 216 0.96 3.95 -3.76
C PHE A 216 0.25 5.01 -4.63
N PRO A 217 0.10 4.82 -5.96
CA PRO A 217 -0.59 5.81 -6.78
C PRO A 217 -2.06 5.96 -6.36
N LEU A 218 -2.73 4.90 -5.89
CA LEU A 218 -4.11 4.98 -5.42
C LEU A 218 -4.23 5.83 -4.15
N ALA A 219 -3.35 5.59 -3.17
CA ALA A 219 -3.28 6.37 -1.94
C ALA A 219 -3.00 7.87 -2.22
N GLU A 220 -2.15 8.17 -3.21
CA GLU A 220 -1.87 9.55 -3.60
C GLU A 220 -3.03 10.22 -4.35
N GLU A 221 -3.83 9.47 -5.12
CA GLU A 221 -4.92 10.00 -5.94
C GLU A 221 -6.17 10.36 -5.13
N LEU A 222 -6.47 9.62 -4.06
CA LEU A 222 -7.69 9.78 -3.27
C LEU A 222 -7.92 11.21 -2.74
N PRO A 223 -6.92 11.91 -2.15
CA PRO A 223 -7.08 13.31 -1.76
C PRO A 223 -7.45 14.25 -2.92
N TYR A 224 -6.97 13.99 -4.14
CA TYR A 224 -7.33 14.79 -5.31
C TYR A 224 -8.73 14.46 -5.82
N GLY A 225 -9.13 13.19 -5.74
CA GLY A 225 -10.50 12.77 -5.99
C GLY A 225 -11.49 13.50 -5.09
N LEU A 226 -11.17 13.61 -3.79
CA LEU A 226 -11.96 14.36 -2.81
C LEU A 226 -12.13 15.83 -3.19
N ILE A 227 -11.04 16.54 -3.53
CA ILE A 227 -11.16 17.95 -3.95
C ILE A 227 -12.04 18.09 -5.19
N ARG A 228 -11.91 17.19 -6.17
CA ARG A 228 -12.74 17.27 -7.38
C ARG A 228 -14.23 17.19 -7.08
N ILE A 229 -14.64 16.43 -6.07
CA ILE A 229 -16.04 16.35 -5.64
C ILE A 229 -16.43 17.65 -4.92
N ILE A 230 -15.59 18.13 -3.99
CA ILE A 230 -15.87 19.32 -3.17
C ILE A 230 -15.94 20.60 -4.00
N ASP A 231 -15.05 20.79 -4.98
CA ASP A 231 -15.01 22.00 -5.82
C ASP A 231 -16.15 22.07 -6.85
N LYS A 232 -16.88 20.96 -7.07
CA LYS A 232 -17.97 20.86 -8.05
C LYS A 232 -19.36 20.69 -7.45
N GLY A 233 -19.47 20.24 -6.20
CA GLY A 233 -20.71 20.17 -5.43
C GLY A 233 -21.03 21.51 -4.79
#